data_AF-A0A955RER5-F1
#
_entry.id   AF-A0A955RER5-F1
#
_cell.length_a   1.000
_cell.length_b   1.000
_cell.length_c   1.000
_cell.angle_alpha   90.00
_cell.angle_beta   90.00
_cell.angle_gamma   90.00
#
_symmetry.space_group_name_H-M   'P 1'
#
loop_
_entity.id
_entity.type
_entity.pdbx_description
1 polymer ?
#
loop_
_entity_poly.entity_id
_entity_poly.type
_entity_poly.pdbx_seq_one_letter_code
_entity_poly.pdbx_strand_id
1 'polypeptide(L)'
;MTLIVILLGACKKDAPVEAPAPAPEPAAQVDPAPVAAPAPADAGSAVEFTSGEQAMLTALSARDGTPGCDALAGMVEDPVASFTKIVDNVQMPPSAPMRAARCLVQDHADAAGDTIEGWMRADDTEGLARLVMGELEHLPPELASRFAKAGLEGPHQAIVRPEVEASELTEVRALAQ
;
A
#
# COMPACT_ATOMS: atom_id res chain seq x y z
N MET A 1 -5.72 36.78 37.55
CA MET A 1 -6.88 37.52 37.02
C MET A 1 -7.40 36.79 35.81
N THR A 2 -8.69 36.49 35.88
CA THR A 2 -9.60 35.80 34.98
C THR A 2 -9.60 36.32 33.54
N LEU A 3 -9.74 35.43 32.55
CA LEU A 3 -10.80 35.56 31.55
C LEU A 3 -11.20 34.20 30.96
N ILE A 4 -12.32 33.69 31.47
CA ILE A 4 -13.17 32.67 30.85
C ILE A 4 -13.99 33.40 29.79
N VAL A 5 -13.97 32.93 28.54
CA VAL A 5 -14.95 33.32 27.52
C VAL A 5 -15.65 32.07 27.00
N ILE A 6 -16.93 32.02 27.33
CA ILE A 6 -17.95 31.07 26.88
C ILE A 6 -18.59 31.66 25.62
N LEU A 7 -18.68 30.88 24.53
CA LEU A 7 -19.64 31.05 23.44
C LEU A 7 -20.02 29.62 23.00
N LEU A 8 -21.05 28.99 23.57
CA LEU A 8 -22.48 29.17 23.34
C LEU A 8 -22.87 29.28 21.85
N GLY A 9 -23.45 28.18 21.36
CA GLY A 9 -24.67 28.26 20.56
C GLY A 9 -24.53 28.15 19.05
N ALA A 10 -24.66 26.93 18.52
CA ALA A 10 -25.23 26.73 17.19
C ALA A 10 -26.34 25.69 17.29
N CYS A 11 -27.56 26.17 17.04
CA CYS A 11 -28.80 25.43 17.07
C CYS A 11 -28.74 24.20 16.15
N LYS A 12 -28.95 23.03 16.76
CA LYS A 12 -29.20 21.78 16.04
C LYS A 12 -30.59 21.90 15.42
N LYS A 13 -30.65 22.30 14.15
CA LYS A 13 -31.87 22.31 13.35
C LYS A 13 -32.19 20.85 13.03
N ASP A 14 -33.16 20.28 13.74
CA ASP A 14 -33.66 18.94 13.47
C ASP A 14 -34.11 18.86 12.01
N ALA A 15 -33.34 18.10 11.22
CA ALA A 15 -33.73 17.77 9.86
C ALA A 15 -34.95 16.84 9.91
N PRO A 16 -35.91 16.99 8.99
CA PRO A 16 -37.05 16.10 8.90
C PRO A 16 -36.54 14.66 8.71
N VAL A 17 -36.96 13.78 9.61
CA VAL A 17 -36.75 12.33 9.50
C VAL A 17 -37.56 11.86 8.29
N GLU A 18 -36.88 11.69 7.16
CA GLU A 18 -37.44 11.13 5.94
C GLU A 18 -37.89 9.69 6.24
N ALA A 19 -39.15 9.38 5.92
CA ALA A 19 -39.72 8.07 6.18
C ALA A 19 -38.90 6.99 5.45
N PRO A 20 -38.57 5.86 6.10
CA PRO A 20 -37.79 4.81 5.47
C PRO A 20 -38.53 4.32 4.21
N ALA A 21 -37.83 4.34 3.09
CA ALA A 21 -38.31 3.79 1.84
C ALA A 21 -38.75 2.32 2.05
N PRO A 22 -39.81 1.87 1.37
CA PRO A 22 -40.27 0.49 1.47
C PRO A 22 -39.13 -0.47 1.11
N ALA A 23 -38.99 -1.53 1.91
CA ALA A 23 -37.97 -2.55 1.70
C ALA A 23 -38.12 -3.11 0.27
N PRO A 24 -37.02 -3.19 -0.51
CA PRO A 24 -37.07 -3.75 -1.86
C PRO A 24 -37.57 -5.19 -1.79
N GLU A 25 -38.50 -5.54 -2.68
CA GLU A 25 -38.97 -6.91 -2.85
C GLU A 25 -37.76 -7.84 -3.11
N PRO A 26 -37.72 -9.04 -2.51
CA PRO A 26 -36.65 -10.01 -2.74
C PRO A 26 -36.58 -10.33 -4.23
N ALA A 27 -35.50 -9.91 -4.89
CA ALA A 27 -35.24 -10.29 -6.26
C ALA A 27 -35.20 -11.82 -6.36
N ALA A 28 -35.96 -12.38 -7.30
CA ALA A 28 -36.00 -13.81 -7.57
C ALA A 28 -34.57 -14.34 -7.74
N GLN A 29 -34.22 -15.36 -6.96
CA GLN A 29 -32.93 -16.02 -7.05
C GLN A 29 -32.82 -16.67 -8.42
N VAL A 30 -31.95 -16.12 -9.26
CA VAL A 30 -31.57 -16.74 -10.53
C VAL A 30 -30.53 -17.79 -10.18
N ASP A 31 -30.87 -19.08 -10.36
CA ASP A 31 -29.90 -20.17 -10.23
C ASP A 31 -28.71 -19.90 -11.16
N PRO A 32 -27.49 -19.69 -10.63
CA PRO A 32 -26.34 -19.42 -11.47
C PRO A 32 -26.05 -20.64 -12.34
N ALA A 33 -26.03 -20.43 -13.65
CA ALA A 33 -25.60 -21.45 -14.60
C ALA A 33 -24.20 -21.96 -14.22
N PRO A 34 -23.92 -23.27 -14.38
CA PRO A 34 -22.61 -23.84 -14.05
C PRO A 34 -21.52 -23.16 -14.89
N VAL A 35 -20.77 -22.26 -14.26
CA VAL A 35 -19.58 -21.66 -14.85
C VAL A 35 -18.55 -22.77 -15.01
N ALA A 36 -18.14 -23.04 -16.25
CA ALA A 36 -17.11 -24.02 -16.54
C ALA A 36 -15.85 -23.68 -15.71
N ALA A 37 -15.35 -24.66 -14.97
CA ALA A 37 -14.14 -24.49 -14.19
C ALA A 37 -13.00 -24.03 -15.11
N PRO A 38 -12.28 -22.94 -14.79
CA PRO A 38 -11.14 -22.51 -15.58
C PRO A 38 -10.14 -23.67 -15.65
N ALA A 39 -9.58 -23.89 -16.85
CA ALA A 39 -8.50 -24.84 -17.03
C ALA A 39 -7.35 -24.50 -16.05
N PRO A 40 -6.68 -25.51 -15.47
CA PRO A 40 -5.58 -25.26 -14.53
C PRO A 40 -4.54 -24.39 -15.23
N ALA A 41 -4.37 -23.16 -14.73
CA ALA A 41 -3.30 -22.28 -15.17
C ALA A 41 -1.98 -23.03 -14.98
N ASP A 42 -1.08 -22.89 -15.97
CA ASP A 42 0.25 -23.48 -15.96
C ASP A 42 0.84 -23.45 -14.55
N ALA A 43 1.18 -24.61 -14.03
CA ALA A 43 1.86 -24.73 -12.74
C ALA A 43 3.27 -24.16 -12.89
N GLY A 44 3.35 -22.83 -12.86
CA GLY A 44 4.59 -22.08 -12.88
C GLY A 44 5.54 -22.70 -11.87
N SER A 45 6.80 -22.89 -12.28
CA SER A 45 7.82 -23.49 -11.43
C SER A 45 7.83 -22.75 -10.09
N ALA A 46 7.58 -23.50 -9.00
CA ALA A 46 7.57 -22.93 -7.66
C ALA A 46 8.92 -22.22 -7.42
N VAL A 47 8.87 -20.95 -7.06
CA VAL A 47 10.08 -20.18 -6.78
C VAL A 47 10.75 -20.76 -5.55
N GLU A 48 12.00 -21.20 -5.71
CA GLU A 48 12.78 -21.77 -4.61
C GLU A 48 13.35 -20.66 -3.74
N PHE A 49 13.12 -20.74 -2.43
CA PHE A 49 13.68 -19.83 -1.44
C PHE A 49 14.84 -20.47 -0.71
N THR A 50 15.92 -19.73 -0.46
CA THR A 50 17.02 -20.19 0.39
C THR A 50 16.57 -20.37 1.84
N SER A 51 17.37 -21.03 2.68
CA SER A 51 17.04 -21.17 4.10
C SER A 51 16.94 -19.82 4.82
N GLY A 52 17.77 -18.83 4.43
CA GLY A 52 17.71 -17.47 4.97
C GLY A 52 16.42 -16.76 4.57
N GLU A 53 16.03 -16.85 3.30
CA GLU A 53 14.79 -16.28 2.79
C GLU A 53 13.55 -16.91 3.44
N GLN A 54 13.55 -18.22 3.69
CA GLN A 54 12.46 -18.90 4.39
C GLN A 54 12.32 -18.42 5.84
N ALA A 55 13.45 -18.20 6.53
CA ALA A 55 13.46 -17.65 7.88
C ALA A 55 12.93 -16.20 7.90
N MET A 56 13.39 -15.37 6.96
CA MET A 56 12.92 -14.01 6.77
C MET A 56 11.41 -13.98 6.47
N LEU A 57 10.92 -14.82 5.56
CA LEU A 57 9.49 -14.91 5.22
C LEU A 57 8.64 -15.28 6.43
N THR A 58 9.11 -16.24 7.23
CA THR A 58 8.44 -16.62 8.49
C THR A 58 8.36 -15.43 9.45
N ALA A 59 9.46 -14.67 9.59
CA ALA A 59 9.52 -13.48 10.43
C ALA A 59 8.64 -12.31 9.92
N LEU A 60 8.60 -12.10 8.60
CA LEU A 60 7.70 -11.14 7.93
C LEU A 60 6.22 -11.49 8.11
N SER A 61 5.91 -12.78 8.25
CA SER A 61 4.55 -13.25 8.47
C SER A 61 4.03 -12.98 9.90
N ALA A 62 4.90 -12.56 10.83
CA ALA A 62 4.49 -12.20 12.18
C ALA A 62 3.56 -10.97 12.18
N ARG A 63 2.47 -11.05 12.96
CA ARG A 63 1.41 -10.03 12.97
C ARG A 63 1.79 -8.75 13.72
N ASP A 64 2.67 -8.87 14.69
CA ASP A 64 3.10 -7.78 15.57
C ASP A 64 4.15 -6.85 14.94
N GLY A 65 4.62 -7.18 13.73
CA GLY A 65 5.63 -6.38 13.04
C GLY A 65 7.04 -6.59 13.59
N THR A 66 7.26 -7.55 14.48
CA THR A 66 8.60 -7.91 14.95
C THR A 66 9.14 -9.10 14.17
N PRO A 67 10.44 -9.15 13.85
CA PRO A 67 11.46 -8.12 14.07
C PRO A 67 11.37 -6.95 13.06
N GLY A 68 12.06 -5.83 13.34
CA GLY A 68 12.13 -4.67 12.46
C GLY A 68 12.99 -4.91 11.21
N CYS A 69 12.96 -3.97 10.26
CA CYS A 69 13.56 -4.11 8.93
C CYS A 69 15.09 -4.34 8.96
N ASP A 70 15.85 -3.60 9.79
CA ASP A 70 17.29 -3.86 10.01
C ASP A 70 17.59 -5.32 10.39
N ALA A 71 16.80 -5.88 11.32
CA ALA A 71 16.99 -7.25 11.81
C ALA A 71 16.57 -8.29 10.77
N LEU A 72 15.58 -7.99 9.93
CA LEU A 72 15.20 -8.83 8.79
C LEU A 72 16.30 -8.81 7.71
N ALA A 73 16.85 -7.63 7.40
CA ALA A 73 17.92 -7.49 6.41
C ALA A 73 19.17 -8.29 6.80
N GLY A 74 19.49 -8.35 8.10
CA GLY A 74 20.59 -9.18 8.62
C GLY A 74 20.38 -10.71 8.54
N MET A 75 19.22 -11.21 8.09
CA MET A 75 18.94 -12.65 7.95
C MET A 75 19.43 -13.24 6.62
N VAL A 76 19.76 -12.40 5.64
CA VAL A 76 20.15 -12.81 4.29
C VAL A 76 21.39 -12.02 3.84
N GLU A 77 22.08 -12.52 2.81
CA GLU A 77 23.26 -11.87 2.26
C GLU A 77 22.91 -10.67 1.38
N ASP A 78 21.80 -10.75 0.62
CA ASP A 78 21.31 -9.69 -0.26
C ASP A 78 19.86 -9.33 0.11
N PRO A 79 19.65 -8.35 1.01
CA PRO A 79 18.32 -8.00 1.51
C PRO A 79 17.42 -7.42 0.42
N VAL A 80 17.97 -6.65 -0.52
CA VAL A 80 17.18 -6.02 -1.60
C VAL A 80 16.62 -7.10 -2.51
N ALA A 81 17.47 -8.02 -2.97
CA ALA A 81 17.02 -9.12 -3.82
C ALA A 81 16.00 -10.03 -3.10
N SER A 82 16.25 -10.37 -1.83
CA SER A 82 15.35 -11.23 -1.06
C SER A 82 14.00 -10.58 -0.76
N PHE A 83 13.95 -9.30 -0.36
CA PHE A 83 12.67 -8.61 -0.15
C PHE A 83 11.89 -8.47 -1.45
N THR A 84 12.52 -8.08 -2.56
CA THR A 84 11.85 -7.96 -3.87
C THR A 84 11.27 -9.31 -4.30
N LYS A 85 12.06 -10.38 -4.17
CA LYS A 85 11.59 -11.73 -4.46
C LYS A 85 10.37 -12.13 -3.63
N ILE A 86 10.33 -11.75 -2.35
CA ILE A 86 9.16 -12.00 -1.49
C ILE A 86 7.95 -11.19 -1.95
N VAL A 87 8.12 -9.90 -2.27
CA VAL A 87 7.04 -9.05 -2.79
C VAL A 87 6.43 -9.65 -4.06
N ASP A 88 7.28 -10.10 -4.99
CA ASP A 88 6.84 -10.54 -6.31
C ASP A 88 6.21 -11.95 -6.31
N ASN A 89 6.59 -12.82 -5.36
CA ASN A 89 6.28 -14.25 -5.44
C ASN A 89 5.45 -14.79 -4.26
N VAL A 90 5.29 -14.03 -3.17
CA VAL A 90 4.54 -14.48 -1.99
C VAL A 90 3.18 -13.80 -1.94
N GLN A 91 2.12 -14.59 -2.06
CA GLN A 91 0.74 -14.09 -1.97
C GLN A 91 0.14 -14.25 -0.55
N MET A 92 0.55 -15.28 0.19
CA MET A 92 -0.02 -15.63 1.50
C MET A 92 1.08 -15.91 2.55
N PRO A 93 0.98 -15.34 3.76
CA PRO A 93 -0.01 -14.34 4.18
C PRO A 93 0.26 -12.96 3.55
N PRO A 94 -0.78 -12.13 3.29
CA PRO A 94 -0.62 -10.84 2.61
C PRO A 94 0.20 -9.83 3.42
N SER A 95 0.36 -10.04 4.74
CA SER A 95 1.22 -9.22 5.58
C SER A 95 2.70 -9.34 5.22
N ALA A 96 3.15 -10.49 4.71
CA ALA A 96 4.56 -10.73 4.42
C ALA A 96 5.08 -9.85 3.25
N PRO A 97 4.49 -9.88 2.03
CA PRO A 97 4.94 -9.02 0.94
C PRO A 97 4.78 -7.53 1.28
N MET A 98 3.71 -7.12 1.97
CA MET A 98 3.53 -5.72 2.36
C MET A 98 4.59 -5.24 3.36
N ARG A 99 5.00 -6.09 4.31
CA ARG A 99 6.11 -5.76 5.22
C ARG A 99 7.46 -5.74 4.50
N ALA A 100 7.70 -6.66 3.57
CA ALA A 100 8.91 -6.67 2.75
C ALA A 100 9.02 -5.39 1.90
N ALA A 101 7.92 -4.99 1.25
CA ALA A 101 7.83 -3.75 0.48
C ALA A 101 8.10 -2.51 1.37
N ARG A 102 7.54 -2.49 2.58
CA ARG A 102 7.84 -1.42 3.56
C ARG A 102 9.33 -1.34 3.89
N CYS A 103 10.00 -2.47 4.12
CA CYS A 103 11.44 -2.47 4.37
C CYS A 103 12.25 -1.98 3.18
N LEU A 104 11.84 -2.32 1.96
CA LEU A 104 12.46 -1.79 0.74
C LEU A 104 12.34 -0.26 0.67
N VAL A 105 11.18 0.30 1.00
CA VAL A 105 10.96 1.76 0.95
C VAL A 105 11.66 2.49 2.11
N GLN A 106 11.64 1.96 3.33
CA GLN A 106 12.19 2.67 4.49
C GLN A 106 13.72 2.64 4.53
N ASP A 107 14.33 1.46 4.32
CA ASP A 107 15.75 1.25 4.62
C ASP A 107 16.60 1.02 3.37
N HIS A 108 15.96 0.74 2.22
CA HIS A 108 16.65 0.34 0.99
C HIS A 108 16.20 1.08 -0.27
N ALA A 109 15.51 2.23 -0.13
CA ALA A 109 14.90 2.91 -1.28
C ALA A 109 15.91 3.33 -2.36
N ASP A 110 17.14 3.68 -1.98
CA ASP A 110 18.20 4.03 -2.93
C ASP A 110 18.57 2.85 -3.82
N ALA A 111 18.80 1.68 -3.21
CA ALA A 111 19.15 0.45 -3.93
C ALA A 111 17.95 -0.18 -4.66
N ALA A 112 16.74 0.00 -4.14
CA ALA A 112 15.50 -0.56 -4.69
C ALA A 112 14.74 0.41 -5.61
N GLY A 113 15.33 1.56 -5.96
CA GLY A 113 14.63 2.67 -6.59
C GLY A 113 13.90 2.31 -7.89
N ASP A 114 14.50 1.50 -8.75
CA ASP A 114 13.89 1.08 -10.02
C ASP A 114 12.70 0.13 -9.79
N THR A 115 12.79 -0.76 -8.81
CA THR A 115 11.69 -1.65 -8.41
C THR A 115 10.52 -0.84 -7.85
N ILE A 116 10.79 0.11 -6.95
CA ILE A 116 9.77 0.97 -6.33
C ILE A 116 9.10 1.83 -7.41
N GLU A 117 9.87 2.40 -8.33
CA GLU A 117 9.33 3.16 -9.46
C GLU A 117 8.45 2.28 -10.37
N GLY A 118 8.80 1.00 -10.54
CA GLY A 118 7.97 0.01 -11.22
C GLY A 118 6.59 -0.14 -10.60
N TRP A 119 6.51 -0.23 -9.26
CA TRP A 119 5.23 -0.31 -8.54
C TRP A 119 4.36 0.94 -8.69
N MET A 120 4.96 2.10 -8.97
CA MET A 120 4.20 3.33 -9.22
C MET A 120 3.57 3.35 -10.63
N ARG A 121 4.08 2.52 -11.55
CA ARG A 121 3.70 2.50 -12.97
C ARG A 121 2.88 1.29 -13.41
N ALA A 122 2.98 0.17 -12.71
CA ALA A 122 2.15 -1.00 -12.98
C ALA A 122 0.70 -0.75 -12.53
N ASP A 123 -0.27 -1.36 -13.20
CA ASP A 123 -1.71 -1.16 -12.95
C ASP A 123 -2.24 -2.05 -11.82
N ASP A 124 -1.54 -3.15 -11.53
CA ASP A 124 -1.90 -4.14 -10.51
C ASP A 124 -1.22 -3.92 -9.15
N THR A 125 -0.46 -2.82 -8.99
CA THR A 125 0.33 -2.53 -7.78
C THR A 125 -0.24 -1.39 -6.92
N GLU A 126 -1.55 -1.11 -6.97
CA GLU A 126 -2.16 0.02 -6.24
C GLU A 126 -1.81 0.01 -4.74
N GLY A 127 -1.84 -1.17 -4.11
CA GLY A 127 -1.50 -1.32 -2.69
C GLY A 127 -0.06 -0.94 -2.36
N LEU A 128 0.88 -1.24 -3.27
CA LEU A 128 2.28 -0.87 -3.14
C LEU A 128 2.47 0.63 -3.40
N ALA A 129 1.78 1.20 -4.40
CA ALA A 129 1.81 2.63 -4.66
C ALA A 129 1.30 3.44 -3.44
N ARG A 130 0.20 3.01 -2.80
CA ARG A 130 -0.28 3.62 -1.55
C ARG A 130 0.75 3.56 -0.43
N LEU A 131 1.45 2.43 -0.30
CA LEU A 131 2.51 2.27 0.68
C LEU A 131 3.63 3.27 0.42
N VAL A 132 4.11 3.40 -0.82
CA VAL A 132 5.18 4.35 -1.17
C VAL A 132 4.75 5.78 -0.88
N MET A 133 3.52 6.16 -1.21
CA MET A 133 2.99 7.50 -0.91
C MET A 133 2.95 7.79 0.59
N GLY A 134 2.56 6.81 1.41
CA GLY A 134 2.55 6.96 2.87
C GLY A 134 3.94 7.11 3.51
N GLU A 135 5.02 6.79 2.78
CA GLU A 135 6.40 6.89 3.25
C GLU A 135 7.17 8.07 2.63
N LEU A 136 6.57 8.86 1.73
CA LEU A 136 7.27 9.94 1.01
C LEU A 136 8.03 10.90 1.92
N GLU A 137 7.43 11.29 3.05
CA GLU A 137 8.01 12.24 4.01
C GLU A 137 9.23 11.68 4.76
N HIS A 138 9.44 10.36 4.73
CA HIS A 138 10.59 9.70 5.34
C HIS A 138 11.72 9.44 4.34
N LEU A 139 11.48 9.66 3.05
CA LEU A 139 12.46 9.45 2.00
C LEU A 139 13.36 10.68 1.80
N PRO A 140 14.58 10.49 1.29
CA PRO A 140 15.36 11.59 0.75
C PRO A 140 14.55 12.38 -0.31
N PRO A 141 14.58 13.73 -0.29
CA PRO A 141 13.85 14.60 -1.22
C PRO A 141 13.88 14.19 -2.70
N GLU A 142 15.04 13.74 -3.17
CA GLU A 142 15.24 13.32 -4.56
C GLU A 142 14.46 12.04 -4.88
N LEU A 143 14.47 11.05 -3.98
CA LEU A 143 13.72 9.80 -4.15
C LEU A 143 12.22 10.03 -3.99
N ALA A 144 11.82 10.83 -3.00
CA ALA A 144 10.42 11.22 -2.81
C ALA A 144 9.84 11.86 -4.08
N SER A 145 10.55 12.86 -4.64
CA SER A 145 10.15 13.53 -5.87
C SER A 145 10.12 12.58 -7.07
N ARG A 146 11.11 11.69 -7.19
CA ARG A 146 11.18 10.67 -8.24
C ARG A 146 9.96 9.74 -8.20
N PHE A 147 9.62 9.19 -7.04
CA PHE A 147 8.49 8.26 -6.90
C PHE A 147 7.13 8.94 -7.03
N ALA A 148 6.99 10.15 -6.46
CA ALA A 148 5.79 10.96 -6.63
C ALA A 148 5.52 11.27 -8.11
N LYS A 149 6.56 11.68 -8.86
CA LYS A 149 6.46 11.91 -10.30
C LYS A 149 6.02 10.65 -11.05
N ALA A 150 6.66 9.51 -10.76
CA ALA A 150 6.29 8.24 -11.39
C ALA A 150 4.82 7.86 -11.13
N GLY A 151 4.33 8.09 -9.92
CA GLY A 151 2.92 7.86 -9.56
C GLY A 151 1.93 8.81 -10.24
N LEU A 152 2.31 10.07 -10.42
CA LEU A 152 1.50 11.08 -11.13
C LEU A 152 1.39 10.80 -12.64
N GLU A 153 2.44 10.19 -13.22
CA GLU A 153 2.50 9.78 -14.63
C GLU A 153 1.90 8.38 -14.87
N GLY A 154 1.71 7.60 -13.78
CA GLY A 154 1.25 6.21 -13.81
C GLY A 154 -0.28 6.03 -13.72
N PRO A 155 -0.74 4.77 -13.71
CA PRO A 155 -2.16 4.43 -13.62
C PRO A 155 -2.79 4.81 -12.27
N HIS A 156 -1.97 5.05 -11.25
CA HIS A 156 -2.38 5.37 -9.89
C HIS A 156 -2.51 6.88 -9.61
N GLN A 157 -2.48 7.73 -10.64
CA GLN A 157 -2.52 9.19 -10.47
C GLN A 157 -3.66 9.67 -9.56
N ALA A 158 -4.84 9.05 -9.63
CA ALA A 158 -6.01 9.45 -8.83
C ALA A 158 -5.79 9.32 -7.32
N ILE A 159 -4.94 8.38 -6.87
CA ILE A 159 -4.59 8.20 -5.46
C ILE A 159 -3.31 8.95 -5.07
N VAL A 160 -2.40 9.16 -6.04
CA VAL A 160 -1.11 9.83 -5.81
C VAL A 160 -1.28 11.34 -5.69
N ARG A 161 -2.08 11.95 -6.58
CA ARG A 161 -2.27 13.41 -6.64
C ARG A 161 -2.63 14.06 -5.29
N PRO A 162 -3.65 13.60 -4.54
CA PRO A 162 -3.99 14.22 -3.27
C PRO A 162 -2.86 14.13 -2.24
N GLU A 163 -2.08 13.06 -2.23
CA GLU A 163 -0.92 12.90 -1.32
C GLU A 163 0.20 13.86 -1.70
N VAL A 164 0.49 14.02 -3.00
CA VAL A 164 1.48 14.98 -3.50
C VAL A 164 1.09 16.42 -3.19
N GLU A 165 -0.19 16.77 -3.36
CA GLU A 165 -0.71 18.10 -3.02
C GLU A 165 -0.62 18.38 -1.51
N ALA A 166 -0.77 17.35 -0.67
CA ALA A 166 -0.71 17.45 0.79
C ALA A 166 0.71 17.38 1.36
N SER A 167 1.70 16.92 0.59
CA SER A 167 3.08 16.70 1.05
C SER A 167 3.71 17.96 1.65
N GLU A 168 4.50 17.80 2.72
CA GLU A 168 5.26 18.88 3.36
C GLU A 168 6.54 19.23 2.58
N LEU A 169 7.01 18.31 1.73
CA LEU A 169 8.15 18.51 0.83
C LEU A 169 7.76 19.46 -0.32
N THR A 170 8.47 20.58 -0.43
CA THR A 170 8.13 21.65 -1.40
C THR A 170 8.33 21.16 -2.84
N GLU A 171 9.40 20.40 -3.09
CA GLU A 171 9.72 19.79 -4.38
C GLU A 171 8.68 18.75 -4.81
N VAL A 172 8.14 17.96 -3.89
CA VAL A 172 7.06 17.01 -4.19
C VAL A 172 5.78 17.76 -4.51
N ARG A 173 5.37 18.71 -3.66
CA ARG A 173 4.15 19.51 -3.88
C ARG A 173 4.17 20.30 -5.18
N ALA A 174 5.35 20.76 -5.61
CA ALA A 174 5.52 21.46 -6.88
C ALA A 174 5.15 20.60 -8.11
N LEU A 175 5.16 19.27 -8.00
CA LEU A 175 4.80 18.35 -9.09
C LEU A 175 3.29 18.33 -9.38
N ALA A 176 2.45 18.79 -8.46
CA ALA A 176 0.99 18.79 -8.62
C ALA A 176 0.43 20.06 -9.27
N GLN A 177 1.25 21.09 -9.48
CA GLN A 177 0.88 22.40 -10.04
C GLN A 177 0.94 22.40 -11.58
#